data_AF-A0A3B5LPL9-F1
#
_entry.id   AF-A0A3B5LPL9-F1
#
_cell.length_a   1.000
_cell.length_b   1.000
_cell.length_c   1.000
_cell.angle_alpha   90.00
_cell.angle_beta   90.00
_cell.angle_gamma   90.00
#
_symmetry.space_group_name_H-M   'P 1'
#
loop_
_entity.id
_entity.type
_entity.pdbx_description
1 polymer ?
#
loop_
_entity_poly.entity_id
_entity_poly.type
_entity_poly.pdbx_seq_one_letter_code
_entity_poly.pdbx_strand_id
1 'polypeptide(L)'
;MDSHSQVLERLRTAFRSGITLPLEFRRTQLTKLLALVKDNEEQIVKALHQDLAKPKFESILSEVEIVTNELHHAISNVATWIQPEYVSKNLATKLDDCFVRREPLGVVLIIGPWNYPLQLLILPLVGAIAAGNCAVIKPSEISSATDCLVAELIPKYLSQVS
;
A
#
# COMPACT_ATOMS: atom_id res chain seq x y z
N MET A 1 15.54 -17.38 -5.42
CA MET A 1 14.87 -16.44 -4.51
C MET A 1 15.93 -15.49 -3.97
N ASP A 2 15.66 -14.19 -4.01
CA ASP A 2 16.56 -13.20 -3.41
C ASP A 2 16.61 -13.41 -1.89
N SER A 3 17.78 -13.21 -1.30
CA SER A 3 17.90 -13.09 0.15
C SER A 3 17.18 -11.83 0.65
N HIS A 4 16.78 -11.82 1.93
CA HIS A 4 16.18 -10.64 2.56
C HIS A 4 17.02 -9.37 2.37
N SER A 5 18.34 -9.48 2.50
CA SER A 5 19.27 -8.36 2.27
C SER A 5 19.21 -7.82 0.83
N GLN A 6 19.09 -8.70 -0.17
CA GLN A 6 18.97 -8.30 -1.57
C GLN A 6 17.65 -7.59 -1.85
N VAL A 7 16.54 -8.08 -1.29
CA VAL A 7 15.23 -7.42 -1.42
C VAL A 7 15.28 -6.01 -0.81
N LEU A 8 15.84 -5.87 0.39
CA LEU A 8 15.98 -4.59 1.06
C LEU A 8 16.85 -3.61 0.27
N GLU A 9 17.99 -4.07 -0.27
CA GLU A 9 18.88 -3.21 -1.03
C GLU A 9 18.25 -2.73 -2.34
N ARG A 10 17.51 -3.60 -3.03
CA ARG A 10 16.72 -3.20 -4.22
C ARG A 10 15.70 -2.12 -3.88
N LEU A 11 14.91 -2.31 -2.83
CA LEU A 11 13.89 -1.33 -2.43
C LEU A 11 14.50 -0.01 -1.97
N ARG A 12 15.64 -0.04 -1.26
CA ARG A 12 16.37 1.17 -0.86
C ARG A 12 16.93 1.91 -2.07
N THR A 13 17.48 1.19 -3.04
CA THR A 13 17.99 1.76 -4.29
C THR A 13 16.86 2.41 -5.09
N ALA A 14 15.74 1.70 -5.25
CA ALA A 14 14.53 2.21 -5.87
C ALA A 14 14.03 3.50 -5.19
N PHE A 15 13.91 3.51 -3.87
CA PHE A 15 13.49 4.70 -3.13
C PHE A 15 14.46 5.87 -3.33
N ARG A 16 15.78 5.62 -3.22
CA ARG A 16 16.83 6.64 -3.40
C ARG A 16 16.86 7.23 -4.81
N SER A 17 16.42 6.48 -5.83
CA SER A 17 16.28 7.00 -7.19
C SER A 17 15.20 8.09 -7.31
N GLY A 18 14.29 8.19 -6.33
CA GLY A 18 13.18 9.14 -6.34
C GLY A 18 11.98 8.68 -7.19
N ILE A 19 12.00 7.47 -7.76
CA ILE A 19 10.92 6.97 -8.63
C ILE A 19 9.54 6.95 -7.96
N THR A 20 9.49 6.83 -6.62
CA THR A 20 8.23 6.79 -5.85
C THR A 20 7.70 8.18 -5.48
N LEU A 21 8.48 9.24 -5.69
CA LEU A 21 8.11 10.60 -5.27
C LEU A 21 7.01 11.23 -6.14
N PRO A 22 7.01 11.11 -7.48
CA PRO A 22 6.01 11.75 -8.33
C PRO A 22 4.59 11.26 -8.05
N LEU A 23 3.62 12.18 -8.05
CA LEU A 23 2.20 11.90 -7.88
C LEU A 23 1.70 10.80 -8.84
N GLU A 24 2.07 10.90 -10.11
CA GLU A 24 1.63 9.97 -11.15
C GLU A 24 2.08 8.53 -10.88
N PHE A 25 3.28 8.35 -10.32
CA PHE A 25 3.75 7.02 -9.92
C PHE A 25 2.86 6.46 -8.81
N ARG A 26 2.61 7.25 -7.76
CA ARG A 26 1.76 6.83 -6.62
C ARG A 26 0.35 6.47 -7.09
N ARG A 27 -0.28 7.35 -7.88
CA ARG A 27 -1.61 7.12 -8.44
C ARG A 27 -1.64 5.88 -9.32
N THR A 28 -0.63 5.66 -10.15
CA THR A 28 -0.52 4.45 -10.97
C THR A 28 -0.46 3.20 -10.11
N GLN A 29 0.39 3.16 -9.08
CA GLN A 29 0.50 1.99 -8.20
C GLN A 29 -0.81 1.73 -7.43
N LEU A 30 -1.47 2.77 -6.92
CA LEU A 30 -2.77 2.65 -6.25
C LEU A 30 -3.86 2.10 -7.19
N THR A 31 -3.94 2.60 -8.42
CA THR A 31 -4.87 2.09 -9.43
C THR A 31 -4.58 0.62 -9.79
N LYS A 32 -3.31 0.24 -9.90
CA LYS A 32 -2.93 -1.17 -10.13
C LYS A 32 -3.26 -2.06 -8.94
N LEU A 33 -3.12 -1.57 -7.71
CA LEU A 33 -3.55 -2.30 -6.51
C LEU A 33 -5.07 -2.48 -6.46
N LEU A 34 -5.83 -1.48 -6.91
CA LEU A 34 -7.28 -1.59 -7.08
C LEU A 34 -7.67 -2.64 -8.13
N ALA A 35 -6.97 -2.66 -9.26
CA ALA A 35 -7.16 -3.70 -10.28
C ALA A 35 -6.84 -5.09 -9.72
N LEU A 36 -5.75 -5.25 -8.95
CA LEU A 36 -5.41 -6.52 -8.29
C LEU A 36 -6.58 -7.05 -7.46
N VAL A 37 -7.21 -6.19 -6.64
CA VAL A 37 -8.32 -6.61 -5.78
C VAL A 37 -9.55 -6.97 -6.61
N LYS A 38 -9.92 -6.13 -7.58
CA LYS A 38 -11.14 -6.32 -8.39
C LYS A 38 -11.05 -7.53 -9.34
N ASP A 39 -9.94 -7.67 -10.04
CA ASP A 39 -9.75 -8.74 -11.03
C ASP A 39 -9.68 -10.13 -10.37
N ASN A 40 -9.35 -10.19 -9.07
CA ASN A 40 -9.08 -11.43 -8.35
C ASN A 40 -10.04 -11.66 -7.18
N GLU A 41 -11.18 -10.96 -7.11
CA GLU A 41 -12.15 -11.06 -6.00
C GLU A 41 -12.55 -12.52 -5.71
N GLU A 42 -12.88 -13.30 -6.75
CA GLU A 42 -13.28 -14.70 -6.56
C GLU A 42 -12.16 -15.57 -5.96
N GLN A 43 -10.92 -15.35 -6.39
CA GLN A 43 -9.74 -16.05 -5.88
C GLN A 43 -9.45 -15.65 -4.43
N ILE A 44 -9.59 -14.35 -4.12
CA ILE A 44 -9.47 -13.81 -2.77
C ILE A 44 -10.50 -14.45 -1.85
N VAL A 45 -11.78 -14.44 -2.22
CA VAL A 45 -12.86 -15.05 -1.42
C VAL A 45 -12.59 -16.53 -1.18
N LYS A 46 -12.11 -17.25 -2.20
CA LYS A 46 -11.74 -18.66 -2.09
C LYS A 46 -10.60 -18.89 -1.10
N ALA A 47 -9.54 -18.08 -1.17
CA ALA A 47 -8.41 -18.19 -0.24
C ALA A 47 -8.82 -17.89 1.21
N LEU A 48 -9.61 -16.83 1.42
CA LEU A 48 -10.17 -16.49 2.74
C LEU A 48 -11.05 -17.60 3.30
N HIS A 49 -11.84 -18.26 2.45
CA HIS A 49 -12.64 -19.40 2.87
C HIS A 49 -11.77 -20.61 3.24
N GLN A 50 -10.68 -20.86 2.51
CA GLN A 50 -9.76 -21.95 2.82
C GLN A 50 -9.05 -21.74 4.16
N ASP A 51 -8.62 -20.51 4.46
CA ASP A 51 -7.88 -20.21 5.69
C ASP A 51 -8.79 -20.07 6.92
N LEU A 52 -9.97 -19.46 6.77
CA LEU A 52 -10.79 -19.01 7.90
C LEU A 52 -12.21 -19.59 7.91
N ALA A 53 -12.57 -20.43 6.92
CA ALA A 53 -13.96 -20.83 6.65
C ALA A 53 -14.91 -19.63 6.50
N LYS A 54 -14.37 -18.45 6.16
CA LYS A 54 -15.14 -17.20 6.08
C LYS A 54 -16.20 -17.28 4.98
N PRO A 55 -17.49 -17.00 5.28
CA PRO A 55 -18.54 -16.98 4.25
C PRO A 55 -18.29 -15.90 3.20
N LYS A 56 -18.67 -16.15 1.94
CA LYS A 56 -18.45 -15.21 0.82
C LYS A 56 -18.90 -13.78 1.14
N PHE A 57 -20.10 -13.62 1.70
CA PHE A 57 -20.63 -12.30 2.03
C PHE A 57 -19.75 -11.56 3.06
N GLU A 58 -19.29 -12.26 4.09
CA GLU A 58 -18.41 -11.69 5.10
C GLU A 58 -17.02 -11.36 4.53
N SER A 59 -16.46 -12.23 3.68
CA SER A 59 -15.19 -11.98 2.99
C SER A 59 -15.25 -10.71 2.15
N ILE A 60 -16.34 -10.51 1.40
CA ILE A 60 -16.52 -9.30 0.58
C ILE A 60 -16.64 -8.07 1.48
N LEU A 61 -17.55 -8.08 2.45
CA LEU A 61 -17.84 -6.90 3.26
C LEU A 61 -16.67 -6.49 4.16
N SER A 62 -15.98 -7.46 4.77
CA SER A 62 -14.97 -7.21 5.80
C SER A 62 -13.53 -7.14 5.29
N GLU A 63 -13.27 -7.55 4.04
CA GLU A 63 -11.90 -7.53 3.49
C GLU A 63 -11.81 -6.88 2.11
N VAL A 64 -12.67 -7.26 1.17
CA VAL A 64 -12.60 -6.75 -0.21
C VAL A 64 -13.11 -5.31 -0.31
N GLU A 65 -14.31 -5.05 0.20
CA GLU A 65 -14.95 -3.73 0.09
C GLU A 65 -14.24 -2.68 0.92
N ILE A 66 -13.75 -3.02 2.12
CA ILE A 66 -12.98 -2.08 2.95
C ILE A 66 -11.71 -1.63 2.22
N VAL A 67 -10.96 -2.57 1.64
CA VAL A 67 -9.76 -2.26 0.86
C VAL A 67 -10.09 -1.47 -0.41
N THR A 68 -11.15 -1.85 -1.11
CA THR A 68 -11.60 -1.18 -2.34
C THR A 68 -11.99 0.28 -2.07
N ASN A 69 -12.70 0.54 -0.99
CA ASN A 69 -13.09 1.89 -0.57
C ASN A 69 -11.87 2.73 -0.16
N GLU A 70 -10.91 2.16 0.58
CA GLU A 70 -9.68 2.86 0.94
C GLU A 70 -8.85 3.22 -0.30
N LEU A 71 -8.75 2.32 -1.28
CA LEU A 71 -8.08 2.58 -2.55
C LEU A 71 -8.75 3.71 -3.33
N HIS A 72 -10.09 3.70 -3.44
CA HIS A 72 -10.83 4.78 -4.07
C HIS A 72 -10.62 6.11 -3.35
N HIS A 73 -10.62 6.10 -2.01
CA HIS A 73 -10.35 7.28 -1.20
C HIS A 73 -8.94 7.82 -1.44
N ALA A 74 -7.93 6.96 -1.42
CA ALA A 74 -6.54 7.34 -1.66
C ALA A 74 -6.31 7.87 -3.07
N ILE A 75 -6.81 7.19 -4.11
CA ILE A 75 -6.67 7.64 -5.52
C ILE A 75 -7.28 9.02 -5.75
N SER A 76 -8.41 9.30 -5.09
CA SER A 76 -9.14 10.57 -5.21
C SER A 76 -8.45 11.71 -4.48
N ASN A 77 -7.77 11.43 -3.36
CA ASN A 77 -7.26 12.46 -2.46
C ASN A 77 -5.74 12.60 -2.43
N VAL A 78 -4.96 11.65 -2.96
CA VAL A 78 -3.49 11.65 -2.88
C VAL A 78 -2.86 12.93 -3.44
N ALA A 79 -3.45 13.53 -4.48
CA ALA A 79 -2.99 14.79 -5.05
C ALA A 79 -3.05 15.95 -4.04
N THR A 80 -4.09 15.98 -3.20
CA THR A 80 -4.30 16.96 -2.13
C THR A 80 -3.39 16.67 -0.95
N TRP A 81 -3.27 15.40 -0.55
CA TRP A 81 -2.47 15.00 0.61
C TRP A 81 -0.98 15.35 0.50
N ILE A 82 -0.43 15.37 -0.72
CA ILE A 82 0.99 15.68 -0.92
C ILE A 82 1.30 17.18 -1.01
N GLN A 83 0.28 18.04 -1.05
CA GLN A 83 0.51 19.48 -1.16
C GLN A 83 1.14 20.05 0.11
N PRO A 84 1.99 21.09 0.00
CA PRO A 84 2.44 21.87 1.15
C PRO A 84 1.25 22.47 1.90
N GLU A 85 1.28 22.40 3.22
CA GLU A 85 0.30 23.04 4.09
C GLU A 85 0.90 24.32 4.67
N TYR A 86 0.44 25.48 4.21
CA TYR A 86 0.92 26.76 4.71
C TYR A 86 0.39 27.03 6.12
N VAL A 87 1.28 27.48 7.01
CA VAL A 87 0.97 27.71 8.42
C VAL A 87 0.96 29.20 8.75
N SER A 88 0.36 29.55 9.89
CA SER A 88 0.28 30.94 10.33
C SER A 88 1.68 31.53 10.56
N LYS A 89 1.84 32.79 10.11
CA LYS A 89 3.07 33.57 10.25
C LYS A 89 2.93 34.55 11.41
N ASN A 90 4.04 34.89 12.06
CA ASN A 90 4.10 35.98 13.05
C ASN A 90 4.91 37.17 12.49
N LEU A 91 5.11 38.23 13.28
CA LEU A 91 5.82 39.42 12.81
C LEU A 91 7.27 39.13 12.40
N ALA A 92 7.94 38.21 13.09
CA ALA A 92 9.32 37.82 12.79
C ALA A 92 9.42 37.05 11.46
N THR A 93 8.42 36.23 11.13
CA THR A 93 8.40 35.41 9.91
C THR A 93 7.49 35.97 8.81
N LYS A 94 7.14 37.26 8.88
CA LYS A 94 6.11 37.87 8.02
C LYS A 94 6.50 37.86 6.53
N LEU A 95 7.80 37.93 6.24
CA LEU A 95 8.35 37.94 4.88
C LEU A 95 8.83 36.55 4.41
N ASP A 96 8.77 35.53 5.28
CA ASP A 96 9.22 34.17 4.98
C ASP A 96 8.07 33.31 4.47
N ASP A 97 8.35 32.21 3.77
CA ASP A 97 7.37 31.16 3.50
C ASP A 97 7.41 30.05 4.55
N CYS A 98 6.31 29.94 5.30
CA CYS A 98 6.15 28.94 6.36
C CYS A 98 5.13 27.89 5.92
N PHE A 99 5.57 26.67 5.69
CA PHE A 99 4.71 25.55 5.34
C PHE A 99 5.25 24.22 5.88
N VAL A 100 4.36 23.25 6.00
CA VAL A 100 4.68 21.85 6.29
C VAL A 100 4.66 21.07 4.99
N ARG A 101 5.77 20.40 4.68
CA ARG A 101 5.87 19.46 3.57
C ARG A 101 5.86 18.03 4.09
N ARG A 102 5.07 17.17 3.44
CA ARG A 102 4.99 15.74 3.75
C ARG A 102 5.94 14.98 2.83
N GLU A 103 6.86 14.24 3.42
CA GLU A 103 7.86 13.45 2.69
C GLU A 103 7.80 11.98 3.14
N PRO A 104 8.02 11.01 2.23
CA PRO A 104 8.07 9.61 2.60
C PRO A 104 9.24 9.29 3.53
N LEU A 105 9.07 8.26 4.36
CA LEU A 105 10.09 7.78 5.30
C LEU A 105 11.15 6.91 4.62
N GLY A 106 10.79 6.21 3.54
CA GLY A 106 11.72 5.36 2.78
C GLY A 106 11.17 3.97 2.49
N VAL A 107 11.81 2.95 3.08
CA VAL A 107 11.37 1.56 2.98
C VAL A 107 10.68 1.18 4.28
N VAL A 108 9.40 0.80 4.20
CA VAL A 108 8.60 0.39 5.35
C VAL A 108 8.37 -1.11 5.36
N LEU A 109 8.14 -1.68 6.55
CA LEU A 109 7.76 -3.08 6.74
C LEU A 109 6.33 -3.14 7.27
N ILE A 110 5.50 -3.95 6.63
CA ILE A 110 4.12 -4.21 7.02
C ILE A 110 4.03 -5.69 7.39
N ILE A 111 3.59 -5.98 8.62
CA ILE A 111 3.39 -7.35 9.10
C ILE A 111 1.90 -7.55 9.34
N GLY A 112 1.27 -8.39 8.52
CA GLY A 112 -0.16 -8.66 8.58
C GLY A 112 -0.48 -9.84 9.51
N PRO A 113 -1.51 -9.75 10.37
CA PRO A 113 -2.02 -10.88 11.15
C PRO A 113 -2.96 -11.77 10.30
N TRP A 114 -3.42 -12.90 10.88
CA TRP A 114 -4.18 -13.93 10.16
C TRP A 114 -5.70 -13.74 10.14
N ASN A 115 -6.28 -12.91 11.00
CA ASN A 115 -7.74 -12.85 11.21
C ASN A 115 -8.49 -12.03 10.15
N TYR A 116 -7.80 -11.07 9.52
CA TYR A 116 -8.23 -10.38 8.30
C TYR A 116 -7.01 -10.26 7.37
N PRO A 117 -6.56 -11.39 6.81
CA PRO A 117 -5.23 -11.53 6.24
C PRO A 117 -5.04 -10.74 4.95
N LEU A 118 -6.13 -10.33 4.29
CA LEU A 118 -6.07 -9.37 3.20
C LEU A 118 -6.14 -7.93 3.73
N GLN A 119 -7.19 -7.58 4.47
CA GLN A 119 -7.44 -6.16 4.78
C GLN A 119 -6.30 -5.56 5.61
N LEU A 120 -5.84 -6.26 6.66
CA LEU A 120 -4.85 -5.73 7.60
C LEU A 120 -3.45 -5.68 6.99
N LEU A 121 -3.27 -6.30 5.83
CA LEU A 121 -2.06 -6.23 5.03
C LEU A 121 -2.14 -5.11 3.98
N ILE A 122 -3.26 -5.02 3.26
CA ILE A 122 -3.39 -4.12 2.11
C ILE A 122 -3.70 -2.68 2.55
N LEU A 123 -4.53 -2.45 3.58
CA LEU A 123 -4.81 -1.09 4.07
C LEU A 123 -3.53 -0.28 4.42
N PRO A 124 -2.60 -0.78 5.25
CA PRO A 124 -1.35 -0.06 5.50
C PRO A 124 -0.48 0.06 4.24
N LEU A 125 -0.57 -0.88 3.28
CA LEU A 125 0.13 -0.78 1.99
C LEU A 125 -0.41 0.37 1.14
N VAL A 126 -1.72 0.61 1.15
CA VAL A 126 -2.33 1.80 0.50
C VAL A 126 -1.69 3.08 1.04
N GLY A 127 -1.63 3.22 2.37
CA GLY A 127 -1.00 4.37 3.02
C GLY A 127 0.48 4.51 2.67
N ALA A 128 1.23 3.40 2.67
CA ALA A 128 2.65 3.40 2.32
C ALA A 128 2.89 3.89 0.88
N ILE A 129 2.10 3.41 -0.09
CA ILE A 129 2.19 3.82 -1.50
C ILE A 129 1.76 5.29 -1.66
N ALA A 130 0.66 5.71 -1.03
CA ALA A 130 0.16 7.08 -1.10
C ALA A 130 1.18 8.09 -0.54
N ALA A 131 1.88 7.73 0.54
CA ALA A 131 2.95 8.53 1.11
C ALA A 131 4.23 8.56 0.25
N GLY A 132 4.40 7.62 -0.69
CA GLY A 132 5.57 7.54 -1.59
C GLY A 132 6.69 6.64 -1.07
N ASN A 133 6.39 5.69 -0.18
CA ASN A 133 7.36 4.72 0.35
C ASN A 133 7.48 3.49 -0.57
N CYS A 134 8.60 2.79 -0.49
CA CYS A 134 8.68 1.39 -0.85
C CYS A 134 8.23 0.53 0.34
N ALA A 135 7.67 -0.65 0.10
CA ALA A 135 7.17 -1.51 1.16
C ALA A 135 7.67 -2.96 1.01
N VAL A 136 8.04 -3.55 2.14
CA VAL A 136 8.09 -5.01 2.32
C VAL A 136 6.83 -5.41 3.05
N ILE A 137 6.13 -6.42 2.55
CA ILE A 137 4.96 -7.00 3.21
C ILE A 137 5.29 -8.41 3.69
N LYS A 138 4.91 -8.72 4.93
CA LYS A 138 4.99 -10.06 5.53
C LYS A 138 3.57 -10.48 5.94
N PRO A 139 2.88 -11.26 5.10
CA PRO A 139 1.62 -11.89 5.49
C PRO A 139 1.82 -12.89 6.64
N SER A 140 0.72 -13.28 7.28
CA SER A 140 0.72 -14.31 8.31
C SER A 140 0.78 -15.69 7.68
N GLU A 141 1.73 -16.51 8.14
CA GLU A 141 1.87 -17.92 7.74
C GLU A 141 0.68 -18.81 8.16
N ILE A 142 -0.12 -18.36 9.14
CA ILE A 142 -1.33 -19.09 9.58
C ILE A 142 -2.42 -19.05 8.50
N SER A 143 -2.52 -17.95 7.75
CA SER A 143 -3.44 -17.77 6.62
C SER A 143 -2.73 -18.07 5.30
N SER A 144 -2.30 -19.32 5.16
CA SER A 144 -1.38 -19.77 4.12
C SER A 144 -1.92 -19.64 2.68
N ALA A 145 -3.23 -19.85 2.46
CA ALA A 145 -3.82 -19.72 1.13
C ALA A 145 -3.82 -18.25 0.68
N THR A 146 -4.13 -17.34 1.60
CA THR A 146 -4.11 -15.89 1.36
C THR A 146 -2.67 -15.39 1.18
N ASP A 147 -1.72 -15.86 1.99
CA ASP A 147 -0.28 -15.54 1.84
C ASP A 147 0.24 -15.93 0.45
N CYS A 148 0.01 -17.18 0.04
CA CYS A 148 0.39 -17.67 -1.28
C CYS A 148 -0.21 -16.83 -2.41
N LEU A 149 -1.50 -16.51 -2.31
CA LEU A 149 -2.19 -15.71 -3.32
C LEU A 149 -1.60 -14.29 -3.42
N VAL A 150 -1.36 -13.63 -2.29
CA VAL A 150 -0.78 -12.28 -2.27
C VAL A 150 0.64 -12.30 -2.84
N ALA A 151 1.46 -13.29 -2.47
CA ALA A 151 2.81 -13.45 -3.00
C ALA A 151 2.83 -13.66 -4.52
N GLU A 152 1.81 -14.34 -5.07
CA GLU A 152 1.64 -14.54 -6.50
C GLU A 152 1.16 -13.26 -7.22
N LEU A 153 0.18 -12.55 -6.66
CA LEU A 153 -0.50 -11.45 -7.34
C LEU A 153 0.29 -10.14 -7.29
N ILE A 154 0.93 -9.81 -6.16
CA ILE A 154 1.60 -8.51 -5.98
C ILE A 154 2.64 -8.22 -7.08
N PRO A 155 3.54 -9.15 -7.46
CA PRO A 155 4.50 -8.91 -8.53
C PRO A 155 3.88 -8.74 -9.93
N LYS A 156 2.66 -9.24 -10.16
CA LYS A 156 1.97 -9.12 -11.47
C LYS A 156 1.38 -7.73 -11.69
N TYR A 157 0.99 -7.04 -10.61
CA TYR A 157 0.36 -5.73 -10.67
C TYR A 157 1.31 -4.59 -10.30
N LEU A 158 2.04 -4.72 -9.19
CA LEU A 158 2.88 -3.64 -8.68
C LEU A 158 4.26 -3.64 -9.34
N SER A 159 4.82 -2.44 -9.49
CA SER A 159 6.18 -2.29 -10.02
C SER A 159 7.18 -2.95 -9.08
N GLN A 160 7.86 -3.98 -9.58
CA GLN A 160 9.09 -4.47 -8.98
C GLN A 160 10.20 -3.59 -9.54
N VAL A 161 10.45 -2.44 -8.88
CA VAL A 161 11.42 -1.46 -9.38
C VAL A 161 12.79 -2.16 -9.54
N SER A 162 13.27 -2.21 -10.78
CA SER A 162 14.58 -2.71 -11.19
C SER A 162 15.63 -1.62 -11.13
#